data_AF-A0A3M7H8I4-F1
#
_entry.id   AF-A0A3M7H8I4-F1
#
_cell.length_a   1.000
_cell.length_b   1.000
_cell.length_c   1.000
_cell.angle_alpha   90.00
_cell.angle_beta   90.00
_cell.angle_gamma   90.00
#
_symmetry.space_group_name_H-M   'P 1'
#
loop_
_entity.id
_entity.type
_entity.pdbx_description
1 polymer ?
#
loop_
_entity_poly.entity_id
_entity_poly.type
_entity_poly.pdbx_seq_one_letter_code
_entity_poly.pdbx_strand_id
1 'polypeptide(L)'
;MTEDNRHTFWQIVAEAFAIEALQTPSDDVLALPSQLEWLECHGTEPCTYLHRCSVPIGFDLSQLSRLSIPFYSPQQQQVLSHNEQRHLAMVIDADGMTSTRFALNRQENEWCLFRAAYLLVLEQAQSERLIAPSFGLLDYESLLWMAYNVTRDTTIAPMYLEHTERLGYAFWHRCGSLESFTHLDVHTPTRANIANHVTAQTVQALSNIGKCVVEYLSRKNLATDLRSIFALFKGFAPVDGYRRFVDSANEYVLIEFELWSPNGPIRGQMMQQIPELVKTVAALLNARVWPEPLESTPERSVFALALFDHREGYAPSQQALPYRTRSYHYLESLLQYDRTGAVISLTALSGPQLEAKYPAEQVEQPAPPTYVPMLPAPGGRFRDARTAMEFLLHGSSHANTDYDVGYRDRFEGLKWISLGEWVKKGVDHEEFIPLHRIWKLRGVADGRVVWDREKRIDLTGVT
;
A
#
# COMPACT_ATOMS: atom_id res chain seq x y z
N MET A 1 -33.83 -15.54 18.52
CA MET A 1 -33.90 -14.12 18.11
C MET A 1 -34.96 -14.01 17.03
N THR A 2 -36.07 -13.32 17.29
CA THR A 2 -37.28 -13.41 16.44
C THR A 2 -37.38 -12.31 15.38
N GLU A 3 -36.55 -11.28 15.41
CA GLU A 3 -36.58 -10.21 14.42
C GLU A 3 -35.17 -9.93 13.89
N ASP A 4 -34.97 -10.25 12.61
CA ASP A 4 -33.81 -9.82 11.83
C ASP A 4 -34.00 -8.35 11.41
N ASN A 5 -33.88 -7.46 12.40
CA ASN A 5 -34.06 -6.02 12.22
C ASN A 5 -32.71 -5.31 12.23
N ARG A 6 -32.49 -4.44 11.24
CA ARG A 6 -31.29 -3.58 11.10
C ARG A 6 -30.92 -2.86 12.39
N HIS A 7 -31.90 -2.28 13.08
CA HIS A 7 -31.65 -1.52 14.31
C HIS A 7 -31.14 -2.43 15.43
N THR A 8 -31.79 -3.58 15.62
CA THR A 8 -31.44 -4.57 16.65
C THR A 8 -30.05 -5.16 16.40
N PHE A 9 -29.69 -5.44 15.15
CA PHE A 9 -28.35 -5.92 14.80
C PHE A 9 -27.25 -4.94 15.27
N TRP A 10 -27.38 -3.66 14.92
CA TRP A 10 -26.36 -2.67 15.27
C TRP A 10 -26.32 -2.34 16.77
N GLN A 11 -27.44 -2.46 17.48
CA GLN A 11 -27.44 -2.38 18.96
C GLN A 11 -26.63 -3.52 19.59
N ILE A 12 -26.80 -4.76 19.11
CA ILE A 12 -26.03 -5.92 19.59
C ILE A 12 -24.53 -5.73 19.31
N VAL A 13 -24.17 -5.23 18.12
CA VAL A 13 -22.77 -4.93 17.77
C VAL A 13 -22.18 -3.85 18.68
N ALA A 14 -22.93 -2.77 18.94
CA ALA A 14 -22.49 -1.70 19.83
C ALA A 14 -22.23 -2.22 21.26
N GLU A 15 -23.11 -3.08 21.77
CA GLU A 15 -22.94 -3.73 23.07
C GLU A 15 -21.73 -4.66 23.09
N ALA A 16 -21.58 -5.53 22.08
CA ALA A 16 -20.50 -6.52 22.01
C ALA A 16 -19.09 -5.88 21.91
N PHE A 17 -18.98 -4.74 21.24
CA PHE A 17 -17.71 -4.01 21.06
C PHE A 17 -17.56 -2.80 21.99
N ALA A 18 -18.47 -2.63 22.96
CA ALA A 18 -18.48 -1.52 23.91
C ALA A 18 -18.39 -0.12 23.23
N ILE A 19 -19.07 0.05 22.10
CA ILE A 19 -19.11 1.32 21.35
C ILE A 19 -20.23 2.19 21.91
N GLU A 20 -19.86 3.25 22.63
CA GLU A 20 -20.83 4.22 23.13
C GLU A 20 -21.49 4.99 21.98
N ALA A 21 -22.83 5.03 21.98
CA ALA A 21 -23.63 5.82 21.03
C ALA A 21 -23.33 5.55 19.54
N LEU A 22 -23.19 4.28 19.15
CA LEU A 22 -23.02 3.88 17.75
C LEU A 22 -24.18 4.41 16.88
N GLN A 23 -23.87 5.29 15.93
CA GLN A 23 -24.81 5.65 14.87
C GLN A 23 -24.89 4.50 13.87
N THR A 24 -26.11 4.06 13.54
CA THR A 24 -26.32 3.01 12.55
C THR A 24 -25.70 3.42 11.20
N PRO A 25 -24.71 2.67 10.68
CA PRO A 25 -24.08 2.99 9.40
C PRO A 25 -25.10 2.99 8.27
N SER A 26 -25.05 4.01 7.41
CA SER A 26 -26.00 4.17 6.30
C SER A 26 -25.82 3.10 5.21
N ASP A 27 -24.59 2.67 5.00
CA ASP A 27 -24.16 1.63 4.06
C ASP A 27 -24.14 0.22 4.65
N ASP A 28 -24.51 0.07 5.93
CA ASP A 28 -24.46 -1.19 6.67
C ASP A 28 -23.03 -1.77 6.79
N VAL A 29 -22.01 -0.90 6.83
CA VAL A 29 -20.59 -1.25 7.06
C VAL A 29 -20.06 -0.56 8.31
N LEU A 30 -19.36 -1.30 9.17
CA LEU A 30 -18.68 -0.74 10.34
C LEU A 30 -17.21 -1.18 10.35
N ALA A 31 -16.29 -0.22 10.36
CA ALA A 31 -14.88 -0.49 10.59
C ALA A 31 -14.62 -0.64 12.10
N LEU A 32 -14.02 -1.74 12.50
CA LEU A 32 -13.63 -2.06 13.86
C LEU A 32 -12.10 -2.09 13.96
N PRO A 33 -11.51 -1.69 15.10
CA PRO A 33 -10.09 -1.88 15.33
C PRO A 33 -9.71 -3.35 15.17
N SER A 34 -8.59 -3.63 14.51
CA SER A 34 -8.10 -5.01 14.39
C SER A 34 -7.69 -5.54 15.77
N GLN A 35 -8.22 -6.69 16.17
CA GLN A 35 -7.82 -7.37 17.41
C GLN A 35 -6.61 -8.31 17.22
N LEU A 36 -6.14 -8.46 15.98
CA LEU A 36 -4.96 -9.26 15.64
C LEU A 36 -3.71 -8.36 15.67
N GLU A 37 -2.64 -8.84 16.29
CA GLU A 37 -1.30 -8.26 16.17
C GLU A 37 -0.79 -8.46 14.73
N TRP A 38 -1.07 -7.51 13.85
CA TRP A 38 -0.41 -7.43 12.56
C TRP A 38 0.91 -6.68 12.74
N LEU A 39 1.97 -7.14 12.07
CA LEU A 39 3.18 -6.35 11.90
C LEU A 39 2.79 -5.03 11.21
N GLU A 40 3.19 -3.90 11.81
CA GLU A 40 2.91 -2.57 11.26
C GLU A 40 3.45 -2.47 9.82
N CYS A 41 2.55 -2.54 8.85
CA CYS A 41 2.87 -2.34 7.44
C CYS A 41 2.19 -1.04 6.98
N HIS A 42 3.00 -0.05 6.61
CA HIS A 42 2.61 1.09 5.79
C HIS A 42 1.58 2.08 6.37
N GLY A 43 1.81 2.58 7.61
CA GLY A 43 1.27 3.88 8.06
C GLY A 43 -0.26 3.99 8.18
N THR A 44 -0.99 2.88 8.08
CA THR A 44 -2.44 2.79 8.31
C THR A 44 -2.70 1.64 9.27
N GLU A 45 -3.44 1.92 10.36
CA GLU A 45 -3.79 0.87 11.32
C GLU A 45 -4.74 -0.15 10.67
N PRO A 46 -4.46 -1.46 10.79
CA PRO A 46 -5.36 -2.48 10.26
C PRO A 46 -6.71 -2.40 10.97
N CYS A 47 -7.79 -2.56 10.20
CA CYS A 47 -9.15 -2.59 10.72
C CYS A 47 -9.91 -3.81 10.17
N THR A 48 -10.89 -4.28 10.92
CA THR A 48 -11.82 -5.34 10.52
C THR A 48 -13.14 -4.69 10.09
N TYR A 49 -13.62 -4.99 8.88
CA TYR A 49 -14.90 -4.47 8.42
C TYR A 49 -16.02 -5.48 8.70
N LEU A 50 -17.06 -5.03 9.42
CA LEU A 50 -18.28 -5.78 9.65
C LEU A 50 -19.35 -5.34 8.63
N HIS A 51 -19.82 -6.28 7.81
CA HIS A 51 -20.86 -6.08 6.80
C HIS A 51 -22.15 -6.78 7.22
N ARG A 52 -23.28 -6.06 7.26
CA ARG A 52 -24.59 -6.63 7.62
C ARG A 52 -25.33 -7.16 6.38
N CYS A 53 -25.86 -8.38 6.44
CA CYS A 53 -26.81 -8.91 5.47
C CYS A 53 -27.97 -9.62 6.19
N SER A 54 -29.21 -9.42 5.74
CA SER A 54 -30.38 -10.10 6.33
C SER A 54 -30.41 -11.58 5.98
N VAL A 55 -30.84 -12.40 6.92
CA VAL A 55 -31.01 -13.86 6.81
C VAL A 55 -32.14 -14.18 5.81
N PRO A 56 -31.99 -15.17 4.91
CA PRO A 56 -33.04 -15.48 3.95
C PRO A 56 -34.29 -16.04 4.63
N ILE A 57 -35.46 -15.71 4.08
CA ILE A 57 -36.75 -16.16 4.60
C ILE A 57 -36.78 -17.69 4.63
N GLY A 58 -37.11 -18.27 5.80
CA GLY A 58 -37.19 -19.72 5.99
C GLY A 58 -35.84 -20.39 6.27
N PHE A 59 -34.77 -19.63 6.50
CA PHE A 59 -33.49 -20.20 6.93
C PHE A 59 -33.60 -20.84 8.32
N ASP A 60 -33.15 -22.08 8.43
CA ASP A 60 -33.10 -22.83 9.67
C ASP A 60 -31.79 -22.55 10.41
N LEU A 61 -31.87 -21.78 11.49
CA LEU A 61 -30.72 -21.42 12.34
C LEU A 61 -29.99 -22.65 12.91
N SER A 62 -30.65 -23.81 13.04
CA SER A 62 -29.99 -25.02 13.52
C SER A 62 -28.92 -25.56 12.55
N GLN A 63 -29.00 -25.16 11.29
CA GLN A 63 -28.06 -25.57 10.24
C GLN A 63 -26.74 -24.77 10.23
N LEU A 64 -26.65 -23.67 11.00
CA LEU A 64 -25.43 -22.86 11.12
C LEU A 64 -24.21 -23.67 11.61
N SER A 65 -24.44 -24.75 12.37
CA SER A 65 -23.37 -25.64 12.83
C SER A 65 -22.62 -26.37 11.70
N ARG A 66 -23.17 -26.40 10.47
CA ARG A 66 -22.59 -27.09 9.30
C ARG A 66 -22.52 -26.23 8.02
N LEU A 67 -23.19 -25.08 7.99
CA LEU A 67 -23.28 -24.17 6.83
C LEU A 67 -22.73 -22.79 7.21
N SER A 68 -21.65 -22.38 6.55
CA SER A 68 -21.02 -21.06 6.68
C SER A 68 -21.81 -19.94 6.01
N ILE A 69 -22.59 -20.25 4.95
CA ILE A 69 -23.48 -19.27 4.28
C ILE A 69 -24.89 -19.86 4.07
N PRO A 70 -25.95 -19.11 4.40
CA PRO A 70 -27.32 -19.40 3.97
C PRO A 70 -27.48 -19.45 2.44
N PHE A 71 -28.25 -20.39 1.90
CA PHE A 71 -28.61 -20.37 0.48
C PHE A 71 -29.74 -19.35 0.22
N TYR A 72 -29.45 -18.33 -0.58
CA TYR A 72 -30.47 -17.40 -1.09
C TYR A 72 -30.94 -17.86 -2.46
N SER A 73 -32.26 -18.06 -2.62
CA SER A 73 -32.82 -18.29 -3.95
C SER A 73 -32.76 -17.01 -4.80
N PRO A 74 -32.79 -17.10 -6.14
CA PRO A 74 -32.79 -15.92 -7.01
C PRO A 74 -33.92 -14.94 -6.70
N GLN A 75 -35.07 -15.45 -6.26
CA GLN A 75 -36.23 -14.64 -5.86
C GLN A 75 -35.98 -13.90 -4.54
N GLN A 76 -35.28 -14.54 -3.59
CA GLN A 76 -34.92 -13.92 -2.31
C GLN A 76 -33.83 -12.86 -2.48
N GLN A 77 -32.87 -13.07 -3.39
CA GLN A 77 -31.83 -12.09 -3.71
C GLN A 77 -32.42 -10.78 -4.26
N GLN A 78 -33.50 -10.85 -5.04
CA GLN A 78 -34.18 -9.68 -5.60
C GLN A 78 -34.87 -8.80 -4.55
N VAL A 79 -35.18 -9.34 -3.37
CA VAL A 79 -35.84 -8.61 -2.27
C VAL A 79 -34.82 -7.87 -1.39
N LEU A 80 -33.54 -8.25 -1.46
CA LEU A 80 -32.46 -7.59 -0.73
C LEU A 80 -32.23 -6.15 -1.24
N SER A 81 -31.87 -5.25 -0.33
CA SER A 81 -31.41 -3.92 -0.72
C SER A 81 -30.08 -3.99 -1.49
N HIS A 82 -29.72 -2.91 -2.18
CA HIS A 82 -28.48 -2.85 -2.96
C HIS A 82 -27.23 -3.16 -2.11
N ASN A 83 -27.15 -2.63 -0.88
CA ASN A 83 -26.04 -2.89 0.03
C ASN A 83 -26.02 -4.35 0.50
N GLU A 84 -27.18 -4.93 0.77
CA GLU A 84 -27.27 -6.34 1.17
C GLU A 84 -26.91 -7.30 0.03
N GLN A 85 -27.27 -6.99 -1.22
CA GLN A 85 -26.81 -7.74 -2.39
C GLN A 85 -25.28 -7.67 -2.52
N ARG A 86 -24.69 -6.49 -2.29
CA ARG A 86 -23.24 -6.31 -2.29
C ARG A 86 -22.57 -7.12 -1.16
N HIS A 87 -23.10 -7.05 0.07
CA HIS A 87 -22.58 -7.80 1.20
C HIS A 87 -22.71 -9.31 1.01
N LEU A 88 -23.84 -9.78 0.46
CA LEU A 88 -24.02 -11.19 0.12
C LEU A 88 -22.99 -11.65 -0.92
N ALA A 89 -22.71 -10.84 -1.95
CA ALA A 89 -21.67 -11.14 -2.92
C ALA A 89 -20.30 -11.27 -2.26
N MET A 90 -19.91 -10.34 -1.37
CA MET A 90 -18.65 -10.42 -0.61
C MET A 90 -18.57 -11.69 0.23
N VAL A 91 -19.67 -12.08 0.87
CA VAL A 91 -19.72 -13.31 1.69
C VAL A 91 -19.57 -14.55 0.82
N ILE A 92 -20.27 -14.64 -0.31
CA ILE A 92 -20.12 -15.73 -1.30
C ILE A 92 -18.68 -15.82 -1.79
N ASP A 93 -18.07 -14.67 -2.09
CA ASP A 93 -16.69 -14.58 -2.53
C ASP A 93 -15.73 -15.06 -1.41
N ALA A 94 -15.94 -14.66 -0.15
CA ALA A 94 -15.15 -15.13 0.99
C ALA A 94 -15.29 -16.64 1.29
N ASP A 95 -16.49 -17.21 1.21
CA ASP A 95 -16.70 -18.68 1.31
C ASP A 95 -16.12 -19.41 0.11
N GLY A 96 -16.14 -18.81 -1.08
CA GLY A 96 -15.39 -19.30 -2.22
C GLY A 96 -13.93 -19.60 -1.84
N MET A 97 -13.27 -18.68 -1.14
CA MET A 97 -11.88 -18.82 -0.73
C MET A 97 -11.67 -19.77 0.47
N THR A 98 -12.59 -19.80 1.42
CA THR A 98 -12.35 -20.44 2.73
C THR A 98 -13.06 -21.78 2.91
N SER A 99 -14.03 -22.10 2.05
CA SER A 99 -14.91 -23.25 2.20
C SER A 99 -14.41 -24.50 1.52
N THR A 100 -14.70 -25.65 2.15
CA THR A 100 -14.44 -26.98 1.58
C THR A 100 -15.24 -27.21 0.28
N ARG A 101 -16.29 -26.41 0.05
CA ARG A 101 -17.17 -26.49 -1.11
C ARG A 101 -16.51 -26.08 -2.41
N PHE A 102 -15.59 -25.10 -2.36
CA PHE A 102 -15.17 -24.39 -3.57
C PHE A 102 -13.75 -24.71 -4.06
N ALA A 103 -12.86 -25.26 -3.22
CA ALA A 103 -11.72 -26.13 -3.57
C ALA A 103 -10.60 -26.07 -2.52
N LEU A 104 -10.40 -24.93 -1.85
CA LEU A 104 -9.21 -24.65 -1.05
C LEU A 104 -9.12 -25.38 0.29
N ASN A 105 -10.20 -26.02 0.73
CA ASN A 105 -10.28 -26.61 2.07
C ASN A 105 -10.74 -28.07 1.97
N ARG A 106 -10.23 -28.83 0.98
CA ARG A 106 -10.39 -30.30 1.02
C ARG A 106 -9.52 -30.90 2.13
N GLN A 107 -8.45 -30.19 2.52
CA GLN A 107 -7.64 -30.45 3.73
C GLN A 107 -7.17 -29.11 4.36
N GLU A 108 -7.10 -29.00 5.70
CA GLU A 108 -6.67 -27.78 6.42
C GLU A 108 -5.30 -27.24 5.95
N ASN A 109 -4.42 -28.12 5.47
CA ASN A 109 -3.10 -27.74 4.95
C ASN A 109 -3.17 -26.90 3.66
N GLU A 110 -4.19 -27.08 2.82
CA GLU A 110 -4.30 -26.39 1.51
C GLU A 110 -4.49 -24.87 1.68
N TRP A 111 -5.29 -24.44 2.66
CA TRP A 111 -5.48 -23.03 2.98
C TRP A 111 -4.19 -22.38 3.50
N CYS A 112 -3.45 -23.07 4.37
CA CYS A 112 -2.15 -22.59 4.85
C CYS A 112 -1.14 -22.43 3.71
N LEU A 113 -1.10 -23.40 2.79
CA LEU A 113 -0.24 -23.35 1.60
C LEU A 113 -0.63 -22.19 0.68
N PHE A 114 -1.93 -22.00 0.42
CA PHE A 114 -2.44 -20.88 -0.36
C PHE A 114 -2.06 -19.54 0.28
N ARG A 115 -2.32 -19.36 1.58
CA ARG A 115 -1.99 -18.13 2.30
C ARG A 115 -0.49 -17.81 2.20
N ALA A 116 0.37 -18.80 2.42
CA ALA A 116 1.81 -18.60 2.31
C ALA A 116 2.24 -18.25 0.88
N ALA A 117 1.62 -18.85 -0.14
CA ALA A 117 1.93 -18.57 -1.54
C ALA A 117 1.46 -17.17 -1.94
N TYR A 118 0.26 -16.78 -1.49
CA TYR A 118 -0.26 -15.43 -1.71
C TYR A 118 0.64 -14.37 -1.08
N LEU A 119 1.10 -14.56 0.17
CA LEU A 119 2.01 -13.63 0.81
C LEU A 119 3.33 -13.50 0.04
N LEU A 120 3.88 -14.60 -0.48
CA LEU A 120 5.06 -14.57 -1.34
C LEU A 120 4.81 -13.77 -2.63
N VAL A 121 3.69 -14.02 -3.30
CA VAL A 121 3.29 -13.30 -4.51
C VAL A 121 3.05 -11.82 -4.24
N LEU A 122 2.45 -11.50 -3.09
CA LEU A 122 2.20 -10.14 -2.64
C LEU A 122 3.50 -9.35 -2.44
N GLU A 123 4.45 -9.92 -1.70
CA GLU A 123 5.78 -9.33 -1.50
C GLU A 123 6.50 -9.10 -2.83
N GLN A 124 6.43 -10.05 -3.75
CA GLN A 124 6.99 -9.91 -5.11
C GLN A 124 6.30 -8.81 -5.91
N ALA A 125 4.97 -8.75 -5.88
CA ALA A 125 4.20 -7.71 -6.57
C ALA A 125 4.47 -6.32 -5.98
N GLN A 126 4.65 -6.21 -4.67
CA GLN A 126 5.00 -4.97 -3.99
C GLN A 126 6.43 -4.53 -4.32
N SER A 127 7.40 -5.45 -4.31
CA SER A 127 8.77 -5.17 -4.75
C SER A 127 8.78 -4.61 -6.18
N GLU A 128 8.01 -5.21 -7.08
CA GLU A 128 7.87 -4.76 -8.47
C GLU A 128 6.96 -3.53 -8.65
N ARG A 129 6.43 -2.96 -7.56
CA ARG A 129 5.48 -1.84 -7.56
C ARG A 129 4.30 -2.06 -8.50
N LEU A 130 3.74 -3.26 -8.50
CA LEU A 130 2.57 -3.65 -9.28
C LEU A 130 1.23 -3.31 -8.60
N ILE A 131 1.26 -2.77 -7.37
CA ILE A 131 0.06 -2.45 -6.58
C ILE A 131 -0.10 -0.94 -6.49
N ALA A 132 -0.94 -0.37 -7.37
CA ALA A 132 -1.25 1.06 -7.41
C ALA A 132 -2.45 1.33 -8.35
N PRO A 133 -3.69 1.04 -7.92
CA PRO A 133 -4.86 1.07 -8.80
C PRO A 133 -5.14 2.45 -9.42
N SER A 134 -4.73 3.54 -8.77
CA SER A 134 -4.83 4.91 -9.32
C SER A 134 -4.04 5.11 -10.61
N PHE A 135 -2.99 4.32 -10.84
CA PHE A 135 -2.19 4.33 -12.07
C PHE A 135 -2.61 3.22 -13.04
N GLY A 136 -3.72 2.52 -12.76
CA GLY A 136 -4.18 1.39 -13.57
C GLY A 136 -3.31 0.13 -13.42
N LEU A 137 -2.59 0.02 -12.29
CA LEU A 137 -1.92 -1.19 -11.83
C LEU A 137 -2.91 -2.07 -11.02
N LEU A 138 -2.46 -3.17 -10.44
CA LEU A 138 -3.34 -4.05 -9.64
C LEU A 138 -3.75 -3.39 -8.32
N ASP A 139 -4.87 -3.83 -7.77
CA ASP A 139 -5.19 -3.71 -6.35
C ASP A 139 -4.97 -5.05 -5.62
N TYR A 140 -5.03 -5.00 -4.29
CA TYR A 140 -4.82 -6.18 -3.44
C TYR A 140 -5.87 -7.27 -3.69
N GLU A 141 -7.12 -6.88 -3.98
CA GLU A 141 -8.22 -7.80 -4.21
C GLU A 141 -8.03 -8.56 -5.53
N SER A 142 -7.69 -7.86 -6.61
CA SER A 142 -7.38 -8.43 -7.92
C SER A 142 -6.22 -9.41 -7.83
N LEU A 143 -5.14 -9.04 -7.12
CA LEU A 143 -4.01 -9.95 -6.92
C LEU A 143 -4.42 -11.23 -6.18
N LEU A 144 -5.22 -11.10 -5.12
CA LEU A 144 -5.72 -12.22 -4.33
C LEU A 144 -6.54 -13.18 -5.19
N TRP A 145 -7.47 -12.64 -5.98
CA TRP A 145 -8.31 -13.44 -6.87
C TRP A 145 -7.55 -14.04 -8.04
N MET A 146 -6.52 -13.36 -8.56
CA MET A 146 -5.62 -13.97 -9.55
C MET A 146 -4.93 -15.20 -8.98
N ALA A 147 -4.33 -15.09 -7.78
CA ALA A 147 -3.70 -16.22 -7.09
C ALA A 147 -4.70 -17.33 -6.79
N TYR A 148 -5.90 -16.97 -6.32
CA TYR A 148 -6.97 -17.94 -6.06
C TYR A 148 -7.43 -18.65 -7.34
N ASN A 149 -7.60 -17.93 -8.44
CA ASN A 149 -8.05 -18.51 -9.71
C ASN A 149 -7.03 -19.50 -10.29
N VAL A 150 -5.74 -19.32 -10.02
CA VAL A 150 -4.71 -20.32 -10.35
C VAL A 150 -4.99 -21.66 -9.65
N THR A 151 -5.43 -21.64 -8.39
CA THR A 151 -5.75 -22.88 -7.64
C THR A 151 -6.91 -23.66 -8.24
N ARG A 152 -7.78 -22.98 -9.00
CA ARG A 152 -8.95 -23.56 -9.67
C ARG A 152 -8.68 -23.98 -11.11
N ASP A 153 -7.52 -23.60 -11.66
CA ASP A 153 -7.15 -23.98 -13.01
C ASP A 153 -6.73 -25.46 -13.03
N THR A 154 -7.63 -26.32 -13.50
CA THR A 154 -7.40 -27.77 -13.57
C THR A 154 -6.26 -28.15 -14.52
N THR A 155 -5.83 -27.25 -15.40
CA THR A 155 -4.68 -27.47 -16.29
C THR A 155 -3.35 -27.32 -15.58
N ILE A 156 -3.32 -26.57 -14.46
CA ILE A 156 -2.12 -26.28 -13.67
C ILE A 156 -2.16 -27.02 -12.31
N ALA A 157 -3.35 -27.45 -11.87
CA ALA A 157 -3.60 -28.22 -10.64
C ALA A 157 -2.63 -29.35 -10.30
N PRO A 158 -2.18 -30.19 -11.25
CA PRO A 158 -1.24 -31.26 -10.92
C PRO A 158 0.13 -30.75 -10.44
N MET A 159 0.48 -29.48 -10.69
CA MET A 159 1.81 -28.94 -10.45
C MET A 159 2.03 -28.45 -9.00
N TYR A 160 0.99 -28.12 -8.23
CA TYR A 160 1.16 -27.40 -6.95
C TYR A 160 0.60 -28.10 -5.69
N LEU A 161 0.12 -29.34 -5.81
CA LEU A 161 -0.60 -30.05 -4.74
C LEU A 161 0.18 -30.35 -3.45
N GLU A 162 1.49 -30.07 -3.38
CA GLU A 162 2.33 -30.47 -2.25
C GLU A 162 3.11 -29.31 -1.60
N HIS A 163 3.33 -28.18 -2.29
CA HIS A 163 4.28 -27.14 -1.84
C HIS A 163 3.87 -25.71 -2.23
N THR A 164 4.04 -24.77 -1.30
CA THR A 164 3.74 -23.34 -1.44
C THR A 164 4.43 -22.69 -2.63
N GLU A 165 5.71 -23.02 -2.85
CA GLU A 165 6.56 -22.42 -3.87
C GLU A 165 6.07 -22.77 -5.28
N ARG A 166 5.49 -23.96 -5.45
CA ARG A 166 4.93 -24.41 -6.73
C ARG A 166 3.68 -23.63 -7.11
N LEU A 167 2.86 -23.22 -6.12
CA LEU A 167 1.72 -22.35 -6.37
C LEU A 167 2.16 -20.93 -6.76
N GLY A 168 3.18 -20.37 -6.10
CA GLY A 168 3.78 -19.09 -6.50
C GLY A 168 4.39 -19.15 -7.91
N TYR A 169 5.08 -20.24 -8.25
CA TYR A 169 5.58 -20.48 -9.61
C TYR A 169 4.43 -20.55 -10.62
N ALA A 170 3.38 -21.32 -10.33
CA ALA A 170 2.21 -21.46 -11.19
C ALA A 170 1.53 -20.11 -11.47
N PHE A 171 1.44 -19.25 -10.46
CA PHE A 171 0.95 -17.88 -10.61
C PHE A 171 1.79 -17.09 -11.62
N TRP A 172 3.10 -17.01 -11.43
CA TRP A 172 3.96 -16.24 -12.36
C TRP A 172 4.05 -16.85 -13.75
N HIS A 173 3.97 -18.18 -13.85
CA HIS A 173 3.84 -18.89 -15.11
C HIS A 173 2.56 -18.47 -15.85
N ARG A 174 1.43 -18.37 -15.13
CA ARG A 174 0.18 -17.87 -15.70
C ARG A 174 0.31 -16.41 -16.12
N CYS A 175 0.91 -15.55 -15.30
CA CYS A 175 1.19 -14.16 -15.69
C CYS A 175 2.03 -14.09 -16.96
N GLY A 176 3.07 -14.92 -17.08
CA GLY A 176 3.93 -14.99 -18.27
C GLY A 176 3.16 -15.29 -19.56
N SER A 177 2.04 -16.02 -19.49
CA SER A 177 1.18 -16.32 -20.64
C SER A 177 0.24 -15.18 -21.08
N LEU A 178 0.25 -14.03 -20.38
CA LEU A 178 -0.62 -12.89 -20.67
C LEU A 178 -0.21 -12.05 -21.90
N GLU A 179 0.87 -12.38 -22.60
CA GLU A 179 1.43 -11.56 -23.70
C GLU A 179 0.42 -11.26 -24.83
N SER A 180 -0.56 -12.14 -25.04
CA SER A 180 -1.58 -11.96 -26.09
C SER A 180 -2.82 -11.19 -25.64
N PHE A 181 -2.86 -10.73 -24.38
CA PHE A 181 -4.04 -10.10 -23.79
C PHE A 181 -3.85 -8.60 -23.62
N THR A 182 -4.91 -7.84 -23.87
CA THR A 182 -4.95 -6.38 -23.69
C THR A 182 -5.75 -5.95 -22.45
N HIS A 183 -6.46 -6.90 -21.85
CA HIS A 183 -7.29 -6.73 -20.66
C HIS A 183 -7.04 -7.91 -19.73
N LEU A 184 -7.25 -7.65 -18.43
CA LEU A 184 -7.13 -8.67 -17.40
C LEU A 184 -8.52 -9.08 -16.94
N ASP A 185 -8.85 -10.35 -17.11
CA ASP A 185 -10.11 -10.91 -16.63
C ASP A 185 -9.87 -11.65 -15.31
N VAL A 186 -10.21 -10.99 -14.20
CA VAL A 186 -10.14 -11.57 -12.86
C VAL A 186 -11.55 -11.69 -12.33
N HIS A 187 -12.10 -12.90 -12.40
CA HIS A 187 -13.45 -13.16 -11.96
C HIS A 187 -13.49 -13.70 -10.53
N THR A 188 -14.39 -13.15 -9.74
CA THR A 188 -14.82 -13.71 -8.46
C THR A 188 -15.79 -14.89 -8.67
N PRO A 189 -16.13 -15.67 -7.63
CA PRO A 189 -17.20 -16.69 -7.67
C PRO A 189 -18.53 -16.14 -8.15
N THR A 190 -18.83 -14.88 -7.84
CA THR A 190 -20.01 -14.15 -8.34
C THR A 190 -19.89 -13.71 -9.82
N ARG A 191 -18.79 -14.03 -10.49
CA ARG A 191 -18.43 -13.66 -11.88
C ARG A 191 -18.21 -12.17 -12.11
N ALA A 192 -18.11 -11.37 -11.06
CA ALA A 192 -17.71 -9.99 -11.19
C ALA A 192 -16.26 -9.92 -11.69
N ASN A 193 -15.99 -9.15 -12.75
CA ASN A 193 -14.61 -8.81 -13.12
C ASN A 193 -14.17 -7.62 -12.27
N ILE A 194 -13.17 -7.84 -11.42
CA ILE A 194 -12.66 -6.82 -10.48
C ILE A 194 -11.43 -6.08 -11.04
N ALA A 195 -10.81 -6.61 -12.10
CA ALA A 195 -9.59 -6.05 -12.70
C ALA A 195 -9.87 -5.08 -13.88
N ASN A 196 -11.09 -4.55 -14.01
CA ASN A 196 -11.46 -3.65 -15.13
C ASN A 196 -10.65 -2.34 -15.15
N HIS A 197 -10.07 -1.94 -14.02
CA HIS A 197 -9.23 -0.74 -13.90
C HIS A 197 -7.81 -0.96 -14.43
N VAL A 198 -7.40 -2.21 -14.63
CA VAL A 198 -6.05 -2.58 -15.04
C VAL A 198 -5.81 -2.23 -16.51
N THR A 199 -4.73 -1.50 -16.78
CA THR A 199 -4.39 -1.07 -18.14
C THR A 199 -3.72 -2.17 -18.94
N ALA A 200 -3.76 -2.05 -20.27
CA ALA A 200 -3.06 -2.95 -21.18
C ALA A 200 -1.53 -2.95 -20.93
N GLN A 201 -0.96 -1.80 -20.56
CA GLN A 201 0.46 -1.68 -20.20
C GLN A 201 0.78 -2.48 -18.93
N THR A 202 -0.12 -2.49 -17.95
CA THR A 202 0.02 -3.34 -16.75
C THR A 202 -0.04 -4.82 -17.10
N VAL A 203 -0.93 -5.24 -18.00
CA VAL A 203 -1.00 -6.64 -18.48
C VAL A 203 0.32 -7.05 -19.14
N GLN A 204 0.90 -6.18 -19.96
CA GLN A 204 2.21 -6.40 -20.57
C GLN A 204 3.32 -6.47 -19.53
N ALA A 205 3.32 -5.58 -18.53
CA ALA A 205 4.28 -5.60 -17.42
C ALA A 205 4.19 -6.92 -16.64
N LEU A 206 2.98 -7.38 -16.30
CA LEU A 206 2.74 -8.66 -15.64
C LEU A 206 3.28 -9.85 -16.46
N SER A 207 3.10 -9.83 -17.79
CA SER A 207 3.66 -10.87 -18.66
C SER A 207 5.18 -10.88 -18.66
N ASN A 208 5.81 -9.71 -18.81
CA ASN A 208 7.27 -9.59 -18.84
C ASN A 208 7.88 -10.02 -17.50
N ILE A 209 7.34 -9.53 -16.38
CA ILE A 209 7.79 -9.90 -15.03
C ILE A 209 7.57 -11.38 -14.78
N GLY A 210 6.40 -11.92 -15.14
CA GLY A 210 6.10 -13.34 -14.99
C GLY A 210 7.12 -14.23 -15.69
N LYS A 211 7.51 -13.89 -16.93
CA LYS A 211 8.58 -14.61 -17.66
C LYS A 211 9.92 -14.55 -16.94
N CYS A 212 10.33 -13.37 -16.48
CA CYS A 212 11.59 -13.19 -15.73
C CYS A 212 11.60 -13.99 -14.43
N VAL A 213 10.51 -13.95 -13.66
CA VAL A 213 10.39 -14.67 -12.39
C VAL A 213 10.41 -16.18 -12.63
N VAL A 214 9.66 -16.67 -13.61
CA VAL A 214 9.64 -18.11 -13.99
C VAL A 214 11.02 -18.58 -14.41
N GLU A 215 11.72 -17.81 -15.22
CA GLU A 215 13.08 -18.13 -15.65
C GLU A 215 14.05 -18.18 -14.45
N TYR A 216 13.96 -17.20 -13.55
CA TYR A 216 14.75 -17.18 -12.31
C TYR A 216 14.50 -18.41 -11.43
N LEU A 217 13.23 -18.74 -11.19
CA LEU A 217 12.82 -19.90 -10.38
C LEU A 217 13.26 -21.22 -11.01
N SER A 218 13.18 -21.32 -12.35
CA SER A 218 13.62 -22.49 -13.11
C SER A 218 15.13 -22.70 -13.00
N ARG A 219 15.94 -21.65 -13.19
CA ARG A 219 17.42 -21.72 -13.11
C ARG A 219 17.93 -22.15 -11.75
N LYS A 220 17.23 -21.78 -10.67
CA LYS A 220 17.61 -22.12 -9.29
C LYS A 220 17.20 -23.53 -8.88
N ASN A 221 16.59 -24.33 -9.75
CA ASN A 221 16.01 -25.63 -9.44
C ASN A 221 14.98 -25.59 -8.28
N LEU A 222 14.47 -24.38 -7.97
CA LEU A 222 13.48 -24.14 -6.91
C LEU A 222 12.09 -24.65 -7.29
N ALA A 223 11.89 -24.99 -8.57
CA ALA A 223 10.74 -25.79 -9.01
C ALA A 223 10.77 -27.23 -8.44
N THR A 224 11.93 -27.69 -7.94
CA THR A 224 12.16 -29.09 -7.54
C THR A 224 12.76 -29.28 -6.14
N ASP A 225 13.54 -28.34 -5.59
CA ASP A 225 14.20 -28.46 -4.28
C ASP A 225 13.81 -27.32 -3.31
N LEU A 226 13.39 -27.71 -2.11
CA LEU A 226 12.47 -26.94 -1.23
C LEU A 226 13.12 -26.39 0.04
N ARG A 227 14.45 -26.32 0.10
CA ARG A 227 15.14 -26.01 1.37
C ARG A 227 15.37 -24.52 1.63
N SER A 228 14.92 -23.60 0.78
CA SER A 228 15.22 -22.18 0.98
C SER A 228 14.10 -21.24 0.55
N ILE A 229 12.98 -21.26 1.25
CA ILE A 229 11.99 -20.17 1.26
C ILE A 229 12.70 -18.82 1.48
N PHE A 230 13.68 -18.77 2.38
CA PHE A 230 14.49 -17.56 2.61
C PHE A 230 15.35 -17.12 1.40
N ALA A 231 15.74 -18.03 0.51
CA ALA A 231 16.45 -17.64 -0.73
C ALA A 231 15.51 -17.13 -1.82
N LEU A 232 14.21 -17.45 -1.74
CA LEU A 232 13.19 -16.80 -2.55
C LEU A 232 13.05 -15.34 -2.10
N PHE A 233 12.90 -15.08 -0.80
CA PHE A 233 12.78 -13.71 -0.28
C PHE A 233 14.02 -12.82 -0.52
N LYS A 234 15.20 -13.44 -0.70
CA LYS A 234 16.44 -12.71 -1.00
C LYS A 234 16.42 -12.18 -2.44
N GLY A 235 16.00 -10.93 -2.61
CA GLY A 235 15.87 -10.27 -3.91
C GLY A 235 14.52 -9.61 -4.16
N PHE A 236 13.58 -9.68 -3.20
CA PHE A 236 12.30 -8.97 -3.28
C PHE A 236 12.23 -7.76 -2.36
N ALA A 237 13.38 -7.20 -1.96
CA ALA A 237 13.36 -5.89 -1.32
C ALA A 237 12.89 -4.83 -2.34
N PRO A 238 12.24 -3.74 -1.91
CA PRO A 238 11.82 -2.67 -2.82
C PRO A 238 12.97 -2.12 -3.69
N VAL A 239 14.15 -1.95 -3.09
CA VAL A 239 15.39 -1.55 -3.79
C VAL A 239 15.75 -2.48 -4.96
N ASP A 240 15.54 -3.79 -4.81
CA ASP A 240 15.83 -4.76 -5.86
C ASP A 240 14.79 -4.69 -6.99
N GLY A 241 13.55 -4.35 -6.64
CA GLY A 241 12.49 -4.08 -7.61
C GLY A 241 12.75 -2.83 -8.45
N TYR A 242 13.24 -1.75 -7.83
CA TYR A 242 13.63 -0.55 -8.58
C TYR A 242 14.80 -0.82 -9.53
N ARG A 243 15.85 -1.54 -9.07
CA ARG A 243 16.95 -1.95 -9.96
C ARG A 243 16.45 -2.75 -11.15
N ARG A 244 15.56 -3.71 -10.93
CA ARG A 244 14.94 -4.48 -12.03
C ARG A 244 14.10 -3.61 -12.95
N PHE A 245 13.44 -2.56 -12.44
CA PHE A 245 12.75 -1.57 -13.27
C PHE A 245 13.74 -0.81 -14.16
N VAL A 246 14.87 -0.35 -13.62
CA VAL A 246 15.94 0.37 -14.35
C VAL A 246 16.69 -0.53 -15.36
N ASP A 247 16.65 -1.85 -15.14
CA ASP A 247 17.20 -2.84 -16.07
C ASP A 247 16.15 -3.36 -17.08
N SER A 248 14.87 -2.98 -16.93
CA SER A 248 13.78 -3.57 -17.72
C SER A 248 13.60 -2.99 -19.12
N ALA A 249 14.19 -1.83 -19.42
CA ALA A 249 14.04 -1.13 -20.68
C ALA A 249 15.34 -0.44 -21.10
N ASN A 250 15.48 -0.19 -22.41
CA ASN A 250 16.62 0.56 -22.95
C ASN A 250 16.44 2.08 -22.82
N GLU A 251 15.18 2.54 -22.81
CA GLU A 251 14.82 3.95 -22.79
C GLU A 251 13.70 4.18 -21.76
N TYR A 252 13.82 5.32 -21.08
CA TYR A 252 12.91 5.78 -20.05
C TYR A 252 12.43 7.19 -20.36
N VAL A 253 11.25 7.55 -19.86
CA VAL A 253 10.73 8.91 -19.89
C VAL A 253 10.40 9.35 -18.48
N LEU A 254 10.97 10.47 -18.07
CA LEU A 254 10.57 11.18 -16.87
C LEU A 254 9.40 12.09 -17.17
N ILE A 255 8.38 12.03 -16.33
CA ILE A 255 7.30 13.01 -16.29
C ILE A 255 7.54 13.89 -15.07
N GLU A 256 7.88 15.15 -15.30
CA GLU A 256 8.08 16.13 -14.23
C GLU A 256 6.88 17.06 -14.16
N PHE A 257 6.27 17.15 -12.98
CA PHE A 257 5.20 18.07 -12.65
C PHE A 257 5.77 19.19 -11.79
N GLU A 258 5.85 20.40 -12.33
CA GLU A 258 6.26 21.60 -11.60
C GLU A 258 5.02 22.43 -11.24
N LEU A 259 4.76 22.60 -9.95
CA LEU A 259 3.58 23.25 -9.39
C LEU A 259 3.96 24.67 -8.92
N TRP A 260 3.23 25.68 -9.39
CA TRP A 260 3.57 27.08 -9.12
C TRP A 260 3.03 27.63 -7.80
N SER A 261 2.17 26.89 -7.08
CA SER A 261 1.58 27.34 -5.82
C SER A 261 1.60 26.25 -4.75
N PRO A 262 2.32 26.44 -3.63
CA PRO A 262 2.44 25.41 -2.60
C PRO A 262 1.14 25.18 -1.79
N ASN A 263 0.21 26.15 -1.74
CA ASN A 263 -0.95 26.11 -0.81
C ASN A 263 -2.32 26.48 -1.44
N GLY A 264 -2.51 26.28 -2.76
CA GLY A 264 -3.75 26.64 -3.46
C GLY A 264 -4.74 25.49 -3.69
N PRO A 265 -6.06 25.76 -3.90
CA PRO A 265 -7.04 24.75 -4.32
C PRO A 265 -6.68 24.09 -5.66
N ILE A 266 -6.00 24.83 -6.54
CA ILE A 266 -5.48 24.35 -7.83
C ILE A 266 -4.47 23.22 -7.63
N ARG A 267 -3.62 23.29 -6.58
CA ARG A 267 -2.69 22.21 -6.24
C ARG A 267 -3.45 20.95 -5.85
N GLY A 268 -4.47 21.06 -5.02
CA GLY A 268 -5.29 19.92 -4.60
C GLY A 268 -5.93 19.21 -5.80
N GLN A 269 -6.48 19.99 -6.73
CA GLN A 269 -7.03 19.48 -7.98
C GLN A 269 -5.96 18.82 -8.86
N MET A 270 -4.79 19.45 -9.01
CA MET A 270 -3.69 18.91 -9.81
C MET A 270 -3.17 17.60 -9.23
N MET A 271 -2.96 17.52 -7.91
CA MET A 271 -2.53 16.29 -7.22
C MET A 271 -3.50 15.13 -7.43
N GLN A 272 -4.81 15.39 -7.49
CA GLN A 272 -5.81 14.37 -7.81
C GLN A 272 -5.76 13.92 -9.27
N GLN A 273 -5.30 14.77 -10.19
CA GLN A 273 -5.21 14.48 -11.62
C GLN A 273 -3.90 13.79 -12.03
N ILE A 274 -2.83 13.89 -11.22
CA ILE A 274 -1.51 13.30 -11.54
C ILE A 274 -1.61 11.83 -11.97
N PRO A 275 -2.29 10.92 -11.24
CA PRO A 275 -2.32 9.51 -11.63
C PRO A 275 -2.95 9.30 -13.02
N GLU A 276 -4.02 10.04 -13.33
CA GLU A 276 -4.69 9.96 -14.63
C GLU A 276 -3.81 10.50 -15.77
N LEU A 277 -3.08 11.60 -15.51
CA LEU A 277 -2.16 12.18 -16.47
C LEU A 277 -0.97 11.24 -16.74
N VAL A 278 -0.38 10.67 -15.69
CA VAL A 278 0.71 9.68 -15.82
C VAL A 278 0.23 8.47 -16.60
N LYS A 279 -0.95 7.92 -16.27
CA LYS A 279 -1.58 6.80 -16.98
C LYS A 279 -1.81 7.13 -18.47
N THR A 280 -2.27 8.34 -18.77
CA THR A 280 -2.49 8.81 -20.15
C THR A 280 -1.17 8.84 -20.94
N VAL A 281 -0.11 9.42 -20.36
CA VAL A 281 1.21 9.46 -21.00
C VAL A 281 1.78 8.05 -21.18
N ALA A 282 1.66 7.18 -20.18
CA ALA A 282 2.12 5.80 -20.24
C ALA A 282 1.40 5.00 -21.35
N ALA A 283 0.11 5.22 -21.54
CA ALA A 283 -0.66 4.60 -22.62
C ALA A 283 -0.21 5.10 -24.01
N LEU A 284 0.03 6.40 -24.17
CA LEU A 284 0.50 7.01 -25.43
C LEU A 284 1.92 6.55 -25.81
N LEU A 285 2.77 6.36 -24.81
CA LEU A 285 4.15 5.93 -24.97
C LEU A 285 4.33 4.40 -24.98
N ASN A 286 3.27 3.65 -24.66
CA ASN A 286 3.33 2.21 -24.38
C ASN A 286 4.43 1.86 -23.36
N ALA A 287 4.27 2.38 -22.14
CA ALA A 287 5.27 2.30 -21.07
C ALA A 287 4.71 1.70 -19.78
N ARG A 288 5.58 1.04 -19.01
CA ARG A 288 5.33 0.67 -17.61
C ARG A 288 5.59 1.88 -16.71
N VAL A 289 4.67 2.17 -15.81
CA VAL A 289 4.80 3.23 -14.81
C VAL A 289 5.53 2.70 -13.58
N TRP A 290 6.47 3.49 -13.03
CA TRP A 290 6.88 3.37 -11.63
C TRP A 290 5.96 4.28 -10.78
N PRO A 291 5.05 3.72 -9.96
CA PRO A 291 3.95 4.48 -9.35
C PRO A 291 4.38 5.37 -8.19
N GLU A 292 5.56 5.15 -7.62
CA GLU A 292 6.11 6.04 -6.60
C GLU A 292 6.90 7.18 -7.26
N PRO A 293 6.70 8.43 -6.83
CA PRO A 293 7.46 9.54 -7.38
C PRO A 293 8.94 9.40 -6.98
N LEU A 294 9.84 9.51 -7.95
CA LEU A 294 11.30 9.52 -7.72
C LEU A 294 11.76 10.76 -6.96
N GLU A 295 11.00 11.85 -7.10
CA GLU A 295 11.18 13.09 -6.36
C GLU A 295 9.80 13.61 -6.00
N SER A 296 9.58 13.94 -4.72
CA SER A 296 8.33 14.54 -4.24
C SER A 296 8.66 15.71 -3.31
N THR A 297 8.47 16.92 -3.81
CA THR A 297 8.57 18.17 -3.06
C THR A 297 7.24 18.93 -3.15
N PRO A 298 7.02 19.99 -2.36
CA PRO A 298 5.80 20.78 -2.45
C PRO A 298 5.54 21.37 -3.85
N GLU A 299 6.62 21.61 -4.61
CA GLU A 299 6.63 22.29 -5.90
C GLU A 299 6.92 21.35 -7.07
N ARG A 300 7.38 20.11 -6.81
CA ARG A 300 7.80 19.21 -7.88
C ARG A 300 7.44 17.76 -7.59
N SER A 301 6.97 17.05 -8.60
CA SER A 301 6.78 15.59 -8.55
C SER A 301 7.29 14.95 -9.82
N VAL A 302 8.15 13.93 -9.70
CA VAL A 302 8.78 13.27 -10.85
C VAL A 302 8.43 11.80 -10.87
N PHE A 303 7.90 11.31 -11.99
CA PHE A 303 7.58 9.90 -12.22
C PHE A 303 8.43 9.33 -13.35
N ALA A 304 8.74 8.04 -13.28
CA ALA A 304 9.47 7.33 -14.32
C ALA A 304 8.59 6.35 -15.09
N LEU A 305 8.77 6.34 -16.41
CA LEU A 305 8.15 5.42 -17.33
C LEU A 305 9.22 4.59 -18.05
N ALA A 306 9.12 3.26 -18.00
CA ALA A 306 9.95 2.34 -18.75
C ALA A 306 9.26 1.95 -20.06
N LEU A 307 9.89 2.22 -21.20
CA LEU A 307 9.29 1.95 -22.50
C LEU A 307 9.40 0.46 -22.85
N PHE A 308 8.31 -0.13 -23.34
CA PHE A 308 8.38 -1.50 -23.84
C PHE A 308 9.09 -1.54 -25.20
N ASP A 309 9.95 -2.54 -25.39
CA ASP A 309 10.53 -2.83 -26.71
C ASP A 309 9.41 -3.17 -27.72
N HIS A 310 9.53 -2.64 -28.94
CA HIS A 310 8.58 -2.90 -30.02
C HIS A 310 8.67 -4.39 -30.42
N ARG A 311 7.73 -5.23 -29.95
CA ARG A 311 7.55 -6.59 -30.51
C ARG A 311 6.57 -6.53 -31.67
N GLU A 312 6.97 -7.09 -32.81
CA GLU A 312 6.09 -7.39 -33.95
C GLU A 312 4.99 -8.36 -33.47
N GLY A 313 3.81 -7.84 -33.14
CA GLY A 313 2.69 -8.66 -32.66
C GLY A 313 1.79 -7.95 -31.66
N TYR A 314 2.32 -6.95 -30.95
CA TYR A 314 1.47 -6.04 -30.20
C TYR A 314 1.03 -4.95 -31.16
N ALA A 315 -0.26 -4.95 -31.54
CA ALA A 315 -0.81 -3.79 -32.22
C ALA A 315 -0.66 -2.62 -31.23
N PRO A 316 0.17 -1.60 -31.53
CA PRO A 316 0.07 -0.38 -30.76
C PRO A 316 -1.40 0.03 -30.79
N SER A 317 -1.91 0.60 -29.70
CA SER A 317 -3.16 1.36 -29.81
C SER A 317 -3.04 2.22 -31.09
N GLN A 318 -4.10 2.43 -31.86
CA GLN A 318 -4.01 3.19 -33.12
C GLN A 318 -3.41 4.61 -32.93
N GLN A 319 -3.14 5.01 -31.68
CA GLN A 319 -2.56 6.26 -31.21
C GLN A 319 -1.08 6.16 -30.74
N ALA A 320 -0.46 4.97 -30.66
CA ALA A 320 0.92 4.88 -30.18
C ALA A 320 1.91 5.40 -31.24
N LEU A 321 2.78 6.34 -30.84
CA LEU A 321 3.65 7.06 -31.76
C LEU A 321 4.86 6.21 -32.20
N PRO A 322 5.27 6.26 -33.48
CA PRO A 322 6.47 5.59 -33.97
C PRO A 322 7.75 6.15 -33.33
N TYR A 323 8.66 5.24 -32.96
CA TYR A 323 9.83 5.44 -32.11
C TYR A 323 10.84 6.53 -32.55
N ARG A 324 10.84 6.94 -33.84
CA ARG A 324 11.91 7.80 -34.41
C ARG A 324 11.61 9.29 -34.50
N THR A 325 10.47 9.77 -34.02
CA THR A 325 10.09 11.19 -34.08
C THR A 325 9.53 11.68 -32.75
N ARG A 326 10.32 11.65 -31.68
CA ARG A 326 9.88 12.14 -30.37
C ARG A 326 10.28 13.59 -30.16
N SER A 327 9.44 14.50 -30.62
CA SER A 327 9.27 15.76 -29.90
C SER A 327 8.20 15.54 -28.84
N TYR A 328 8.62 15.40 -27.58
CA TYR A 328 7.66 15.24 -26.48
C TYR A 328 6.78 16.47 -26.27
N HIS A 329 7.17 17.63 -26.81
CA HIS A 329 6.35 18.84 -26.82
C HIS A 329 4.98 18.65 -27.48
N TYR A 330 4.85 17.74 -28.45
CA TYR A 330 3.53 17.40 -28.99
C TYR A 330 2.66 16.69 -27.95
N LEU A 331 3.22 15.75 -27.19
CA LEU A 331 2.51 15.04 -26.13
C LEU A 331 2.10 15.98 -25.00
N GLU A 332 3.00 16.88 -24.59
CA GLU A 332 2.68 17.96 -23.63
C GLU A 332 1.47 18.80 -24.09
N SER A 333 1.34 19.01 -25.41
CA SER A 333 0.21 19.75 -25.97
C SER A 333 -1.13 19.01 -25.90
N LEU A 334 -1.11 17.67 -25.87
CA LEU A 334 -2.31 16.82 -25.82
C LEU A 334 -2.86 16.62 -24.40
N LEU A 335 -2.05 16.87 -23.38
CA LEU A 335 -2.47 16.71 -21.98
C LEU A 335 -3.48 17.79 -21.58
N GLN A 336 -4.60 17.33 -21.04
CA GLN A 336 -5.70 18.19 -20.57
C GLN A 336 -5.52 18.44 -19.06
N TYR A 337 -4.95 19.60 -18.72
CA TYR A 337 -4.75 20.03 -17.33
C TYR A 337 -4.72 21.57 -17.25
N ASP A 338 -4.82 22.11 -16.04
CA ASP A 338 -4.72 23.55 -15.80
C ASP A 338 -3.26 24.04 -15.89
N ARG A 339 -2.91 24.61 -17.05
CA ARG A 339 -1.58 25.18 -17.31
C ARG A 339 -1.26 26.45 -16.52
N THR A 340 -2.23 27.01 -15.79
CA THR A 340 -1.99 28.16 -14.91
C THR A 340 -1.45 27.76 -13.54
N GLY A 341 -1.59 26.48 -13.17
CA GLY A 341 -1.14 25.95 -11.88
C GLY A 341 0.09 25.03 -11.96
N ALA A 342 0.39 24.51 -13.15
CA ALA A 342 1.46 23.53 -13.32
C ALA A 342 2.11 23.59 -14.71
N VAL A 343 3.35 23.09 -14.79
CA VAL A 343 4.02 22.70 -16.04
C VAL A 343 4.30 21.21 -15.98
N ILE A 344 4.01 20.52 -17.08
CA ILE A 344 4.37 19.11 -17.26
C ILE A 344 5.47 19.09 -18.32
N SER A 345 6.60 18.49 -18.00
CA SER A 345 7.69 18.27 -18.94
C SER A 345 8.01 16.80 -19.06
N LEU A 346 8.40 16.39 -20.27
CA LEU A 346 8.74 15.01 -20.60
C LEU A 346 10.19 14.92 -21.06
N THR A 347 11.01 14.14 -20.33
CA THR A 347 12.45 14.00 -20.63
C THR A 347 12.83 12.56 -20.86
N ALA A 348 13.44 12.25 -22.01
CA ALA A 348 13.98 10.92 -22.28
C ALA A 348 15.34 10.70 -21.62
N LEU A 349 15.55 9.51 -21.07
CA LEU A 349 16.82 9.07 -20.49
C LEU A 349 17.09 7.61 -20.87
N SER A 350 18.37 7.24 -20.88
CA SER A 350 18.79 5.83 -20.86
C SER A 350 18.80 5.27 -19.44
N GLY A 351 18.76 3.94 -19.27
CA GLY A 351 18.84 3.28 -17.97
C GLY A 351 20.03 3.77 -17.09
N PRO A 352 21.28 3.83 -17.61
CA PRO A 352 22.41 4.34 -16.85
C PRO A 352 22.28 5.82 -16.42
N GLN A 353 21.61 6.65 -17.24
CA GLN A 353 21.35 8.04 -16.89
C GLN A 353 20.27 8.16 -15.81
N LEU A 354 19.28 7.26 -15.83
CA LEU A 354 18.24 7.19 -14.81
C LEU A 354 18.86 6.79 -13.45
N GLU A 355 19.64 5.71 -13.41
CA GLU A 355 20.32 5.25 -12.19
C GLU A 355 21.29 6.31 -11.63
N ALA A 356 22.01 7.01 -12.51
CA ALA A 356 22.92 8.08 -12.09
C ALA A 356 22.18 9.29 -11.48
N LYS A 357 20.96 9.59 -11.94
CA LYS A 357 20.14 10.70 -11.44
C LYS A 357 19.34 10.30 -10.19
N TYR A 358 18.85 9.07 -10.14
CA TYR A 358 18.01 8.52 -9.07
C TYR A 358 18.50 7.11 -8.69
N PRO A 359 19.55 6.99 -7.87
CA PRO A 359 20.06 5.69 -7.46
C PRO A 359 19.05 4.96 -6.57
N ALA A 360 19.01 3.63 -6.68
CA ALA A 360 18.03 2.79 -6.00
C ALA A 360 17.95 3.03 -4.48
N GLU A 361 19.09 3.28 -3.83
CA GLU A 361 19.16 3.51 -2.38
C GLU A 361 18.51 4.83 -1.95
N GLN A 362 18.38 5.81 -2.83
CA GLN A 362 17.72 7.09 -2.54
C GLN A 362 16.21 7.01 -2.80
N VAL A 363 15.81 6.33 -3.87
CA VAL A 363 14.40 6.16 -4.23
C VAL A 363 13.65 5.32 -3.19
N GLU A 364 14.31 4.27 -2.70
CA GLU A 364 13.71 3.29 -1.77
C GLU A 364 14.14 3.51 -0.31
N GLN A 365 14.78 4.65 -0.01
CA GLN A 365 14.96 5.07 1.37
C GLN A 365 13.58 5.35 1.98
N PRO A 366 13.25 4.76 3.15
CA PRO A 366 12.07 5.19 3.88
C PRO A 366 12.19 6.70 4.07
N ALA A 367 11.17 7.47 3.67
CA ALA A 367 11.11 8.87 4.07
C ALA A 367 11.44 8.92 5.57
N PRO A 368 12.42 9.74 6.01
CA PRO A 368 12.69 9.88 7.44
C PRO A 368 11.33 10.12 8.11
N PRO A 369 10.98 9.39 9.19
CA PRO A 369 9.62 9.34 9.68
C PRO A 369 9.09 10.77 9.82
N THR A 370 8.16 11.12 8.92
CA THR A 370 7.52 12.44 8.88
C THR A 370 6.50 12.48 10.02
N TYR A 371 6.98 12.37 11.26
CA TYR A 371 6.25 12.88 12.40
C TYR A 371 6.44 14.39 12.37
N VAL A 372 5.46 15.09 11.81
CA VAL A 372 5.35 16.55 11.97
C VAL A 372 4.47 16.77 13.19
N PRO A 373 5.03 16.95 14.41
CA PRO A 373 4.22 17.35 15.54
C PRO A 373 3.62 18.72 15.23
N MET A 374 2.28 18.77 15.11
CA MET A 374 1.53 20.01 14.96
C MET A 374 1.93 20.99 16.07
N LEU A 375 2.32 22.20 15.67
CA LEU A 375 2.39 23.34 16.59
C LEU A 375 1.02 23.51 17.26
N PRO A 376 0.92 23.55 18.59
CA PRO A 376 -0.35 23.77 19.25
C PRO A 376 -0.90 25.15 18.89
N ALA A 377 -2.18 25.21 18.55
CA ALA A 377 -2.90 26.45 18.37
C ALA A 377 -2.76 27.35 19.62
N PRO A 378 -2.77 28.69 19.46
CA PRO A 378 -2.70 29.62 20.59
C PRO A 378 -3.81 29.32 21.61
N GLY A 379 -3.43 28.88 22.82
CA GLY A 379 -4.36 28.46 23.88
C GLY A 379 -4.31 26.97 24.27
N GLY A 380 -3.48 26.16 23.60
CA GLY A 380 -3.29 24.74 23.92
C GLY A 380 -2.64 24.46 25.29
N ARG A 381 -2.85 23.25 25.81
CA ARG A 381 -2.20 22.75 27.04
C ARG A 381 -0.67 22.82 26.89
N PHE A 382 0.02 23.19 27.98
CA PHE A 382 1.50 23.18 28.05
C PHE A 382 2.04 21.80 27.66
N ARG A 383 2.92 21.74 26.64
CA ARG A 383 3.45 20.47 26.11
C ARG A 383 4.18 19.72 27.22
N ASP A 384 3.97 18.41 27.28
CA ASP A 384 4.72 17.57 28.22
C ASP A 384 6.17 17.36 27.75
N ALA A 385 7.01 16.84 28.65
CA ALA A 385 8.43 16.69 28.38
C ALA A 385 8.71 15.76 27.19
N ARG A 386 7.91 14.71 27.01
CA ARG A 386 8.08 13.75 25.91
C ARG A 386 7.83 14.45 24.57
N THR A 387 6.68 15.10 24.44
CA THR A 387 6.28 15.81 23.22
C THR A 387 7.27 16.94 22.89
N ALA A 388 7.75 17.66 23.90
CA ALA A 388 8.73 18.72 23.70
C ALA A 388 10.09 18.19 23.20
N MET A 389 10.56 17.05 23.71
CA MET A 389 11.79 16.40 23.24
C MET A 389 11.67 15.89 21.80
N GLU A 390 10.54 15.26 21.46
CA GLU A 390 10.26 14.80 20.09
C GLU A 390 10.25 15.97 19.10
N PHE A 391 9.70 17.12 19.50
CA PHE A 391 9.73 18.34 18.68
C PHE A 391 11.16 18.84 18.42
N LEU A 392 12.03 18.81 19.43
CA LEU A 392 13.42 19.24 19.27
C LEU A 392 14.27 18.24 18.47
N LEU A 393 13.96 16.94 18.53
CA LEU A 393 14.67 15.90 17.78
C LEU A 393 14.30 15.86 16.30
N HIS A 394 13.02 16.07 15.98
CA HIS A 394 12.48 15.81 14.65
C HIS A 394 11.95 17.07 13.93
N GLY A 395 11.85 18.20 14.63
CA GLY A 395 11.43 19.45 14.03
C GLY A 395 12.43 19.94 12.98
N SER A 396 11.97 20.22 11.77
CA SER A 396 12.82 20.72 10.67
C SER A 396 13.54 22.03 11.00
N SER A 397 12.99 22.86 11.88
CA SER A 397 13.64 24.08 12.42
C SER A 397 14.84 23.81 13.33
N HIS A 398 14.99 22.57 13.80
CA HIS A 398 15.96 22.17 14.81
C HIS A 398 16.98 21.15 14.31
N ALA A 399 16.93 20.81 13.01
CA ALA A 399 17.74 19.75 12.38
C ALA A 399 19.27 19.91 12.53
N ASN A 400 19.76 21.09 12.91
CA ASN A 400 21.18 21.38 13.13
C ASN A 400 21.48 21.94 14.55
N THR A 401 20.58 21.73 15.51
CA THR A 401 20.75 22.25 16.88
C THR A 401 20.82 21.11 17.89
N ASP A 402 21.91 21.07 18.66
CA ASP A 402 22.05 20.14 19.78
C ASP A 402 21.31 20.67 21.02
N TYR A 403 20.66 19.75 21.76
CA TYR A 403 19.93 20.06 22.98
C TYR A 403 20.35 19.16 24.16
N ASP A 404 20.21 19.68 25.38
CA ASP A 404 20.35 18.92 26.62
C ASP A 404 19.00 18.73 27.33
N VAL A 405 18.85 17.56 27.97
CA VAL A 405 17.75 17.21 28.88
C VAL A 405 18.19 17.41 30.33
N GLY A 406 17.50 18.32 31.01
CA GLY A 406 17.65 18.58 32.44
C GLY A 406 16.67 17.75 33.26
N TYR A 407 17.15 16.76 34.02
CA TYR A 407 16.35 15.91 34.89
C TYR A 407 16.76 16.04 36.36
N ARG A 408 15.81 15.89 37.28
CA ARG A 408 16.10 15.84 38.72
C ARG A 408 16.52 14.43 39.15
N ASP A 409 17.77 14.30 39.54
CA ASP A 409 18.31 13.10 40.14
C ASP A 409 17.81 12.91 41.60
N ARG A 410 17.87 11.66 42.11
CA ARG A 410 17.41 11.33 43.47
C ARG A 410 18.28 11.96 44.57
N PHE A 411 19.54 12.24 44.28
CA PHE A 411 20.53 12.63 45.28
C PHE A 411 21.24 13.94 44.94
N GLU A 412 21.41 14.25 43.66
CA GLU A 412 22.32 15.32 43.21
C GLU A 412 21.65 16.53 42.54
N GLY A 413 20.32 16.64 42.60
CA GLY A 413 19.60 17.79 42.04
C GLY A 413 19.46 17.75 40.51
N LEU A 414 19.48 18.90 39.84
CA LEU A 414 19.27 18.97 38.38
C LEU A 414 20.56 18.58 37.63
N LYS A 415 20.51 17.43 36.95
CA LYS A 415 21.57 16.97 36.04
C LYS A 415 21.17 17.21 34.59
N TRP A 416 22.17 17.37 33.74
CA TRP A 416 22.01 17.53 32.30
C TRP A 416 22.63 16.33 31.58
N ILE A 417 21.99 15.90 30.50
CA ILE A 417 22.49 14.87 29.59
C ILE A 417 22.09 15.29 28.18
N SER A 418 22.92 14.98 27.18
CA SER A 418 22.58 15.27 25.79
C SER A 418 21.25 14.59 25.43
N LEU A 419 20.39 15.29 24.68
CA LEU A 419 19.12 14.75 24.20
C LEU A 419 19.35 13.50 23.33
N GLY A 420 20.44 13.45 22.56
CA GLY A 420 20.82 12.26 21.78
C GLY A 420 21.23 11.07 22.66
N GLU A 421 21.90 11.32 23.78
CA GLU A 421 22.27 10.27 24.75
C GLU A 421 21.06 9.80 25.58
N TRP A 422 20.14 10.71 25.92
CA TRP A 422 18.90 10.39 26.61
C TRP A 422 18.06 9.36 25.86
N VAL A 423 17.91 9.54 24.54
CA VAL A 423 17.19 8.59 23.67
C VAL A 423 17.84 7.21 23.67
N LYS A 424 19.18 7.15 23.60
CA LYS A 424 19.94 5.89 23.64
C LYS A 424 19.78 5.16 24.99
N LYS A 425 19.80 5.89 26.11
CA LYS A 425 19.61 5.31 27.45
C LYS A 425 18.18 4.79 27.70
N GLY A 426 17.17 5.23 26.96
CA GLY A 426 15.80 4.73 27.08
C GLY A 426 15.63 3.24 26.72
N VAL A 427 16.64 2.63 26.08
CA VAL A 427 16.66 1.22 25.65
C VAL A 427 17.33 0.30 26.69
N ASP A 428 18.12 0.84 27.62
CA ASP A 428 18.80 0.06 28.67
C ASP A 428 18.03 0.12 30.01
N HIS A 429 17.68 -1.05 30.55
CA HIS A 429 16.78 -1.17 31.72
C HIS A 429 17.42 -0.87 33.09
N GLU A 430 18.75 -0.74 33.17
CA GLU A 430 19.46 -0.68 34.47
C GLU A 430 19.58 0.74 35.06
N GLU A 431 19.37 1.81 34.30
CA GLU A 431 19.43 3.22 34.77
C GLU A 431 18.20 4.06 34.38
N PHE A 432 16.99 3.47 34.45
CA PHE A 432 15.77 4.16 34.02
C PHE A 432 15.45 5.41 34.85
N ILE A 433 15.46 6.58 34.21
CA ILE A 433 15.01 7.87 34.78
C ILE A 433 13.59 8.19 34.25
N PRO A 434 12.56 8.19 35.11
CA PRO A 434 11.19 8.45 34.69
C PRO A 434 10.97 9.84 34.07
N LEU A 435 10.10 9.93 33.06
CA LEU A 435 9.76 11.18 32.36
C LEU A 435 9.29 12.30 33.29
N HIS A 436 8.59 11.96 34.38
CA HIS A 436 8.15 12.95 35.36
C HIS A 436 9.31 13.65 36.10
N ARG A 437 10.56 13.21 35.90
CA ARG A 437 11.76 13.86 36.45
C ARG A 437 12.43 14.83 35.50
N ILE A 438 12.00 14.87 34.24
CA ILE A 438 12.45 15.90 33.30
C ILE A 438 11.82 17.22 33.69
N TRP A 439 12.68 18.24 33.77
CA TRP A 439 12.34 19.56 34.25
C TRP A 439 12.66 20.67 33.24
N LYS A 440 13.74 20.55 32.47
CA LYS A 440 14.18 21.59 31.53
C LYS A 440 14.77 21.00 30.26
N LEU A 441 14.63 21.71 29.15
CA LEU A 441 15.36 21.47 27.89
C LEU A 441 16.08 22.75 27.49
N ARG A 442 17.34 22.66 27.04
CA ARG A 442 18.11 23.84 26.61
C ARG A 442 18.89 23.56 25.33
N GLY A 443 19.13 24.61 24.54
CA GLY A 443 20.10 24.55 23.43
C GLY A 443 21.53 24.45 23.97
N VAL A 444 22.36 23.63 23.33
CA VAL A 444 23.77 23.46 23.73
C VAL A 444 24.61 24.67 23.34
N ALA A 445 24.35 25.26 22.16
CA ALA A 445 25.15 26.36 21.61
C ALA A 445 25.04 27.67 22.42
N ASP A 446 23.82 28.03 22.86
CA ASP A 446 23.54 29.28 23.57
C ASP A 446 23.20 29.07 25.05
N GLY A 447 23.07 27.82 25.50
CA GLY A 447 22.68 27.45 26.87
C GLY A 447 21.25 27.87 27.23
N ARG A 448 20.45 28.33 26.27
CA ARG A 448 19.13 28.92 26.52
C ARG A 448 18.11 27.83 26.77
N VAL A 449 17.35 27.97 27.86
CA VAL A 449 16.24 27.05 28.19
C VAL A 449 15.07 27.32 27.24
N VAL A 450 14.77 26.33 26.40
CA VAL A 450 13.70 26.38 25.40
C VAL A 450 12.42 25.70 25.90
N TRP A 451 12.50 24.91 26.97
CA TRP A 451 11.34 24.34 27.64
C TRP A 451 11.60 24.24 29.14
N ASP A 452 10.69 24.76 29.97
CA ASP A 452 10.81 24.77 31.44
C ASP A 452 9.47 24.38 32.07
N ARG A 453 9.48 23.23 32.75
CA ARG A 453 8.28 22.65 33.38
C ARG A 453 7.75 23.46 34.55
N GLU A 454 8.65 24.02 35.36
CA GLU A 454 8.28 24.76 36.57
C GLU A 454 7.71 26.12 36.19
N LYS A 455 8.34 26.79 35.22
CA LYS A 455 7.90 28.11 34.74
C LYS A 455 6.81 28.03 33.67
N ARG A 456 6.46 26.82 33.21
CA ARG A 456 5.55 26.56 32.09
C ARG A 456 5.91 27.36 30.84
N ILE A 457 7.21 27.43 30.52
CA ILE A 457 7.74 28.10 29.34
C ILE A 457 7.98 27.06 28.25
N ASP A 458 7.47 27.30 27.05
CA ASP A 458 7.71 26.47 25.88
C ASP A 458 7.99 27.36 24.67
N LEU A 459 9.26 27.44 24.30
CA LEU A 459 9.79 28.14 23.15
C LEU A 459 10.22 27.17 22.05
N THR A 460 9.94 25.88 22.19
CA THR A 460 10.36 24.86 21.21
C THR A 460 9.78 25.13 19.82
N GLY A 461 8.63 25.81 19.73
CA GLY A 461 7.99 26.19 18.47
C GLY A 461 8.23 27.62 18.00
N VAL A 462 9.04 28.41 18.71
CA VAL A 462 9.29 29.83 18.39
C VAL A 462 10.76 29.98 18.00
N THR A 463 11.01 30.17 16.71
CA THR A 463 12.30 30.63 16.19
C THR A 463 12.42 32.14 16.30
#